data_AF-A0A2A6CZW8-F1
#
_entry.id   AF-A0A2A6CZW8-F1
#
_cell.length_a   1.000
_cell.length_b   1.000
_cell.length_c   1.000
_cell.angle_alpha   90.00
_cell.angle_beta   90.00
_cell.angle_gamma   90.00
#
_symmetry.space_group_name_H-M   'P 1'
#
loop_
_entity.id
_entity.type
_entity.pdbx_description
1 polymer ?
#
loop_
_entity_poly.entity_id
_entity_poly.type
_entity_poly.pdbx_seq_one_letter_code
_entity_poly.pdbx_strand_id
1 'polypeptide(L)'
;MTDSASTTAEKASENATIPPEVVAKLKTFNDALTALENALEPHLKADFEEHMNRDPTELARIDLMSLFTVNSLSWSLLALKGQDPRKNEALQAELDRTKAYGNRLKIEESRREHSGVNEKVAKALVRNALFDAQEYGDKKKTKK
;
A
#
# COMPACT_ATOMS: atom_id res chain seq x y z
N MET A 1 36.90 -29.62 -53.47
CA MET A 1 37.42 -29.70 -52.09
C MET A 1 37.23 -28.33 -51.46
N THR A 2 36.21 -28.17 -50.62
CA THR A 2 36.12 -27.31 -49.41
C THR A 2 34.65 -27.13 -49.01
N ASP A 3 34.00 -28.22 -48.59
CA ASP A 3 32.79 -28.17 -47.76
C ASP A 3 33.24 -28.41 -46.32
N SER A 4 33.39 -27.36 -45.51
CA SER A 4 33.67 -27.51 -44.05
C SER A 4 33.40 -26.26 -43.21
N ALA A 5 32.65 -25.27 -43.70
CA ALA A 5 32.34 -24.07 -42.92
C ALA A 5 30.88 -24.01 -42.41
N SER A 6 29.99 -24.90 -42.86
CA SER A 6 28.54 -24.79 -42.56
C SER A 6 28.05 -25.67 -41.40
N THR A 7 28.91 -26.43 -40.73
CA THR A 7 28.47 -27.47 -39.75
C THR A 7 28.67 -27.09 -38.29
N THR A 8 29.18 -25.89 -37.97
CA THR A 8 29.52 -25.53 -36.57
C THR A 8 28.50 -24.61 -35.90
N ALA A 9 27.67 -23.87 -36.65
CA ALA A 9 26.68 -22.95 -36.05
C ALA A 9 25.30 -23.59 -35.82
N GLU A 10 24.98 -24.69 -36.52
CA GLU A 10 23.64 -25.30 -36.50
C GLU A 10 23.49 -26.41 -35.42
N LYS A 11 24.58 -26.75 -34.70
CA LYS A 11 24.61 -27.85 -33.72
C LYS A 11 24.50 -27.45 -32.24
N ALA A 12 24.15 -26.20 -31.94
CA ALA A 12 23.98 -25.73 -30.56
C ALA A 12 22.51 -25.56 -30.13
N SER A 13 21.54 -25.80 -31.03
CA SER A 13 20.12 -25.48 -30.81
C SER A 13 19.19 -26.69 -30.60
N GLU A 14 19.73 -27.90 -30.46
CA GLU A 14 18.92 -29.09 -30.14
C GLU A 14 19.25 -29.53 -28.71
N ASN A 15 18.30 -29.34 -27.79
CA ASN A 15 18.31 -29.70 -26.36
C ASN A 15 18.96 -28.73 -25.34
N ALA A 16 18.78 -27.42 -25.51
CA ALA A 16 18.90 -26.51 -24.37
C ALA A 16 17.63 -26.59 -23.49
N THR A 17 17.46 -27.71 -22.78
CA THR A 17 16.40 -27.85 -21.78
C THR A 17 16.58 -26.76 -20.72
N ILE A 18 15.52 -25.98 -20.47
CA ILE A 18 15.53 -24.93 -19.44
C ILE A 18 15.95 -25.57 -18.10
N PRO A 19 16.91 -24.98 -17.37
CA PRO A 19 17.36 -25.55 -16.11
C PRO A 19 16.18 -25.80 -15.16
N PRO A 20 16.12 -26.95 -14.46
CA PRO A 20 14.98 -27.31 -13.62
C PRO A 20 14.73 -26.30 -12.49
N GLU A 21 15.77 -25.64 -11.99
CA GLU A 21 15.66 -24.54 -11.02
C GLU A 21 14.86 -23.35 -11.58
N VAL A 22 15.09 -22.99 -12.85
CA VAL A 22 14.38 -21.88 -13.52
C VAL A 22 12.92 -22.27 -13.73
N VAL A 23 12.66 -23.51 -14.14
CA VAL A 23 11.27 -24.03 -14.26
C VAL A 23 10.55 -23.97 -12.92
N ALA A 24 11.19 -24.36 -11.83
CA ALA A 24 10.61 -24.26 -10.49
C ALA A 24 10.28 -22.81 -10.09
N LYS A 25 11.20 -21.87 -10.34
CA LYS A 25 10.97 -20.43 -10.07
C LYS A 25 9.82 -19.87 -10.89
N LEU A 26 9.73 -20.24 -12.17
CA LEU A 26 8.63 -19.82 -13.05
C LEU A 26 7.29 -20.39 -12.58
N LYS A 27 7.26 -21.65 -12.11
CA LYS A 27 6.06 -22.23 -11.52
C LYS A 27 5.63 -21.47 -10.27
N THR A 28 6.55 -21.18 -9.35
CA THR A 28 6.26 -20.39 -8.15
C THR A 28 5.75 -18.99 -8.50
N PHE A 29 6.35 -18.35 -9.51
CA PHE A 29 5.90 -17.04 -9.97
C PHE A 29 4.48 -17.09 -10.56
N ASN A 30 4.18 -18.09 -11.39
CA ASN A 30 2.84 -18.30 -11.92
C ASN A 30 1.81 -18.57 -10.82
N ASP A 31 2.14 -19.44 -9.86
CA ASP A 31 1.26 -19.75 -8.72
C ASP A 31 0.97 -18.48 -7.90
N ALA A 32 1.97 -17.59 -7.73
CA ALA A 32 1.80 -16.30 -7.07
C ALA A 32 0.92 -15.32 -7.88
N LEU A 33 1.03 -15.30 -9.20
CA LEU A 33 0.15 -14.49 -10.06
C LEU A 33 -1.30 -14.97 -9.98
N THR A 34 -1.54 -16.27 -10.03
CA THR A 34 -2.88 -16.84 -9.85
C THR A 34 -3.47 -16.50 -8.48
N ALA A 35 -2.65 -16.55 -7.41
CA ALA A 35 -3.10 -16.13 -6.08
C ALA A 35 -3.46 -14.64 -6.03
N LEU A 36 -2.69 -13.79 -6.72
CA LEU A 36 -2.97 -12.35 -6.84
C LEU A 36 -4.27 -12.09 -7.61
N GLU A 37 -4.48 -12.74 -8.75
CA GLU A 37 -5.70 -12.63 -9.55
C GLU A 37 -6.94 -13.01 -8.74
N ASN A 38 -6.90 -14.15 -8.03
CA ASN A 38 -7.99 -14.60 -7.16
C ASN A 38 -8.28 -13.58 -6.04
N ALA A 39 -7.26 -12.94 -5.49
CA ALA A 39 -7.43 -11.93 -4.43
C ALA A 39 -8.04 -10.61 -4.97
N LEU A 40 -7.75 -10.25 -6.22
CA LEU A 40 -8.23 -9.01 -6.85
C LEU A 40 -9.60 -9.17 -7.52
N GLU A 41 -9.97 -10.39 -7.92
CA GLU A 41 -11.22 -10.72 -8.58
C GLU A 41 -12.47 -10.05 -7.98
N PRO A 42 -12.74 -10.08 -6.66
CA PRO A 42 -13.92 -9.43 -6.09
C PRO A 42 -13.91 -7.90 -6.25
N HIS A 43 -12.74 -7.29 -6.28
CA HIS A 43 -12.59 -5.84 -6.40
C HIS A 43 -12.66 -5.36 -7.85
N LEU A 44 -12.19 -6.18 -8.80
CA LEU A 44 -12.24 -5.88 -10.24
C LEU A 44 -13.62 -6.11 -10.86
N LYS A 45 -14.44 -6.98 -10.27
CA LYS A 45 -15.81 -7.25 -10.73
C LYS A 45 -16.84 -6.24 -10.24
N ALA A 46 -16.50 -5.43 -9.26
CA ALA A 46 -17.39 -4.39 -8.77
C ALA A 46 -17.64 -3.33 -9.85
N ASP A 47 -18.89 -2.89 -9.99
CA ASP A 47 -19.23 -1.83 -10.90
C ASP A 47 -18.70 -0.47 -10.39
N PHE A 48 -18.53 0.50 -11.29
CA PHE A 48 -18.04 1.82 -10.96
C PHE A 48 -18.92 2.52 -9.92
N GLU A 49 -20.24 2.42 -10.07
CA GLU A 49 -21.21 2.99 -9.12
C GLU A 49 -21.12 2.30 -7.75
N GLU A 50 -20.97 0.97 -7.72
CA GLU A 50 -20.78 0.23 -6.47
C GLU A 50 -19.49 0.65 -5.77
N HIS A 51 -18.43 0.87 -6.53
CA HIS A 51 -17.15 1.35 -6.01
C HIS A 51 -17.25 2.75 -5.41
N MET A 52 -17.92 3.68 -6.10
CA MET A 52 -18.08 5.06 -5.65
C MET A 52 -19.01 5.21 -4.44
N ASN A 53 -19.91 4.25 -4.21
CA ASN A 53 -20.85 4.26 -3.09
C ASN A 53 -20.29 3.69 -1.77
N ARG A 54 -19.01 3.30 -1.71
CA ARG A 54 -18.37 2.76 -0.49
C ARG A 54 -18.12 3.83 0.58
N ASP A 55 -17.89 3.40 1.82
CA ASP A 55 -17.40 4.32 2.86
C ASP A 55 -16.09 4.97 2.38
N PRO A 56 -15.87 6.27 2.59
CA PRO A 56 -14.66 6.95 2.13
C PRO A 56 -13.35 6.29 2.57
N THR A 57 -13.34 5.62 3.74
CA THR A 57 -12.16 4.90 4.25
C THR A 57 -11.92 3.61 3.47
N GLU A 58 -12.99 2.88 3.18
CA GLU A 58 -12.93 1.64 2.40
C GLU A 58 -12.54 1.93 0.95
N LEU A 59 -13.14 2.97 0.36
CA LEU A 59 -12.79 3.46 -0.97
C LEU A 59 -11.29 3.78 -1.07
N ALA A 60 -10.77 4.60 -0.14
CA ALA A 60 -9.35 4.94 -0.10
C ALA A 60 -8.43 3.73 0.08
N ARG A 61 -8.87 2.70 0.83
CA ARG A 61 -8.11 1.46 1.02
C ARG A 61 -8.02 0.66 -0.29
N ILE A 62 -9.12 0.54 -1.01
CA ILE A 62 -9.18 -0.19 -2.30
C ILE A 62 -8.38 0.55 -3.38
N ASP A 63 -8.47 1.88 -3.45
CA ASP A 63 -7.72 2.69 -4.41
C ASP A 63 -6.22 2.58 -4.16
N LEU A 64 -5.81 2.68 -2.90
CA LEU A 64 -4.41 2.54 -2.51
C LEU A 64 -3.88 1.13 -2.81
N MET A 65 -4.67 0.09 -2.54
CA MET A 65 -4.35 -1.30 -2.89
C MET A 65 -4.16 -1.44 -4.41
N SER A 66 -5.06 -0.84 -5.20
CA SER A 66 -5.01 -0.89 -6.66
C SER A 66 -3.74 -0.22 -7.19
N LEU A 67 -3.40 0.96 -6.66
CA LEU A 67 -2.17 1.67 -7.01
C LEU A 67 -0.92 0.86 -6.62
N PHE A 68 -0.88 0.30 -5.41
CA PHE A 68 0.22 -0.54 -4.96
C PHE A 68 0.40 -1.79 -5.84
N THR A 69 -0.71 -2.40 -6.26
CA THR A 69 -0.71 -3.56 -7.14
C THR A 69 -0.11 -3.23 -8.51
N VAL A 70 -0.56 -2.14 -9.14
CA VAL A 70 -0.02 -1.70 -10.44
C VAL A 70 1.47 -1.38 -10.36
N ASN A 71 1.91 -0.71 -9.29
CA ASN A 71 3.32 -0.42 -9.08
C ASN A 71 4.15 -1.69 -8.88
N SER A 72 3.63 -2.67 -8.13
CA SER A 72 4.30 -3.96 -7.89
C SER A 72 4.39 -4.83 -9.14
N LEU A 73 3.35 -4.83 -9.97
CA LEU A 73 3.36 -5.50 -11.27
C LEU A 73 4.33 -4.83 -12.24
N SER A 74 4.39 -3.51 -12.23
CA SER A 74 5.38 -2.75 -13.02
C SER A 74 6.81 -3.12 -12.63
N TRP A 75 7.08 -3.24 -11.32
CA TRP A 75 8.37 -3.71 -10.82
C TRP A 75 8.71 -5.12 -11.33
N SER A 76 7.75 -6.04 -11.22
CA SER A 76 7.90 -7.43 -11.67
C SER A 76 8.15 -7.52 -13.17
N LEU A 77 7.45 -6.71 -13.97
CA LEU A 77 7.62 -6.64 -15.42
C LEU A 77 9.01 -6.14 -15.82
N LEU A 78 9.54 -5.11 -15.15
CA LEU A 78 10.90 -4.63 -15.40
C LEU A 78 11.93 -5.72 -15.09
N ALA A 79 11.78 -6.41 -13.95
CA ALA A 79 12.65 -7.50 -13.57
C ALA A 79 12.62 -8.65 -14.60
N LEU A 80 11.43 -9.02 -15.11
CA LEU A 80 11.27 -10.03 -16.16
C LEU A 80 11.94 -9.63 -17.49
N LYS A 81 11.97 -8.34 -17.80
CA LYS A 81 12.69 -7.80 -18.98
C LYS A 81 14.21 -7.73 -18.78
N GLY A 82 14.72 -8.19 -17.64
CA GLY A 82 16.14 -8.11 -17.28
C GLY A 82 16.59 -6.68 -16.94
N GLN A 83 15.66 -5.76 -16.71
CA GLN A 83 15.95 -4.39 -16.28
C GLN A 83 15.95 -4.33 -14.76
N ASP A 84 16.84 -3.53 -14.18
CA ASP A 84 16.83 -3.28 -12.74
C ASP A 84 15.71 -2.28 -12.40
N PRO A 85 14.64 -2.70 -11.70
CA PRO A 85 13.52 -1.81 -11.39
C PRO A 85 13.94 -0.62 -10.51
N ARG A 86 15.05 -0.75 -9.77
CA ARG A 86 15.55 0.30 -8.88
C ARG A 86 16.05 1.52 -9.61
N LYS A 87 16.46 1.35 -10.87
CA LYS A 87 16.95 2.42 -11.75
C LYS A 87 15.84 3.20 -12.44
N ASN A 88 14.59 2.75 -12.31
CA ASN A 88 13.44 3.46 -12.87
C ASN A 88 12.97 4.54 -11.89
N GLU A 89 13.42 5.76 -12.07
CA GLU A 89 13.10 6.90 -11.20
C GLU A 89 11.59 7.18 -11.12
N ALA A 90 10.87 7.03 -12.23
CA ALA A 90 9.42 7.22 -12.26
C ALA A 90 8.70 6.18 -11.40
N LEU A 91 9.09 4.91 -11.49
CA LEU A 91 8.53 3.85 -10.65
C LEU A 91 8.85 4.06 -9.16
N GLN A 92 10.06 4.53 -8.85
CA GLN A 92 10.43 4.84 -7.47
C GLN A 92 9.60 5.99 -6.89
N ALA A 93 9.40 7.05 -7.67
CA ALA A 93 8.53 8.15 -7.27
C ALA A 93 7.09 7.67 -7.01
N GLU A 94 6.57 6.77 -7.85
CA GLU A 94 5.25 6.17 -7.66
C GLU A 94 5.17 5.30 -6.41
N LEU A 95 6.19 4.49 -6.12
CA LEU A 95 6.26 3.68 -4.90
C LEU A 95 6.31 4.55 -3.65
N ASP A 96 7.10 5.63 -3.67
CA ASP A 96 7.19 6.57 -2.55
C ASP A 96 5.88 7.35 -2.37
N ARG A 97 5.21 7.71 -3.46
CA ARG A 97 3.87 8.29 -3.42
C ARG A 97 2.85 7.33 -2.79
N THR A 98 2.84 6.06 -3.19
CA THR A 98 1.98 5.04 -2.57
C THR A 98 2.26 4.91 -1.07
N LYS A 99 3.52 4.87 -0.65
CA LYS A 99 3.88 4.83 0.79
C LYS A 99 3.37 6.06 1.55
N ALA A 100 3.50 7.25 0.97
CA ALA A 100 3.03 8.48 1.58
C ALA A 100 1.51 8.46 1.81
N TYR A 101 0.74 8.03 0.81
CA TYR A 101 -0.71 7.86 0.95
C TYR A 101 -1.10 6.78 1.95
N GLY A 102 -0.37 5.65 1.99
CA GLY A 102 -0.60 4.62 3.00
C GLY A 102 -0.34 5.09 4.43
N ASN A 103 0.70 5.89 4.65
CA ASN A 103 0.94 6.50 5.96
C ASN A 103 -0.16 7.49 6.33
N ARG A 104 -0.64 8.28 5.38
CA ARG A 104 -1.76 9.21 5.60
C ARG A 104 -3.05 8.47 5.97
N LEU A 105 -3.38 7.39 5.25
CA LEU A 105 -4.57 6.57 5.55
C LEU A 105 -4.49 6.01 6.97
N LYS A 106 -3.35 5.47 7.38
CA LYS A 106 -3.13 4.96 8.75
C LYS A 106 -3.33 6.03 9.82
N ILE A 107 -2.87 7.26 9.57
CA ILE A 107 -3.06 8.38 10.50
C ILE A 107 -4.56 8.67 10.65
N GLU A 108 -5.31 8.74 9.55
CA GLU A 108 -6.75 9.00 9.59
C GLU A 108 -7.54 7.86 10.26
N GLU A 109 -7.21 6.60 9.95
CA GLU A 109 -7.79 5.42 10.60
C GLU A 109 -7.53 5.46 12.11
N SER A 110 -6.28 5.70 12.53
CA SER A 110 -5.93 5.82 13.94
C SER A 110 -6.70 6.96 14.61
N ARG A 111 -6.84 8.13 13.96
CA ARG A 111 -7.58 9.27 14.51
C ARG A 111 -9.05 8.94 14.77
N ARG A 112 -9.67 8.10 13.95
CA ARG A 112 -11.04 7.62 14.15
C ARG A 112 -11.17 6.64 15.32
N GLU A 113 -10.17 5.78 15.52
CA GLU A 113 -10.15 4.80 16.62
C GLU A 113 -9.93 5.45 18.00
N HIS A 114 -9.26 6.59 18.07
CA HIS A 114 -9.11 7.31 19.32
C HIS A 114 -10.45 7.91 19.74
N SER A 115 -11.05 7.36 20.81
CA SER A 115 -12.20 7.97 21.47
C SER A 115 -11.84 9.41 21.86
N GLY A 116 -12.61 10.38 21.38
CA GLY A 116 -12.32 11.81 21.58
C GLY A 116 -12.14 12.17 23.06
N VAL A 117 -11.39 13.24 23.32
CA VAL A 117 -11.21 13.77 24.68
C VAL A 117 -12.58 14.01 25.32
N ASN A 118 -12.82 13.47 26.52
CA ASN A 118 -14.07 13.68 27.23
C ASN A 118 -14.19 15.16 27.64
N GLU A 119 -14.95 15.92 26.84
CA GLU A 119 -15.08 17.37 26.99
C GLU A 119 -15.58 17.76 28.38
N LYS A 120 -16.45 16.95 28.99
CA LYS A 120 -16.96 17.19 30.34
C LYS A 120 -15.85 17.10 31.40
N VAL A 121 -14.99 16.09 31.31
CA VAL A 121 -13.85 15.92 32.21
C VAL A 121 -12.81 17.01 31.96
N ALA A 122 -12.51 17.32 30.70
CA ALA A 122 -11.58 18.39 30.34
C ALA A 122 -12.04 19.75 30.88
N LYS A 123 -13.32 20.11 30.72
CA LYS A 123 -13.91 21.32 31.31
C LYS A 123 -13.81 21.34 32.83
N ALA A 124 -14.08 20.20 33.49
CA ALA A 124 -13.97 20.11 34.94
C ALA A 124 -12.53 20.28 35.43
N LEU A 125 -11.55 19.70 34.72
CA LEU A 125 -10.13 19.86 35.02
C LEU A 125 -9.69 21.33 34.87
N VAL A 126 -10.03 21.97 33.75
CA VAL A 126 -9.69 23.40 33.52
C VAL A 126 -10.35 24.29 34.59
N ARG A 127 -11.63 24.08 34.89
CA ARG A 127 -12.34 24.85 35.92
C ARG A 127 -11.71 24.68 37.31
N ASN A 128 -11.31 23.46 37.67
CA ASN A 128 -10.68 23.21 38.96
C ASN A 128 -9.23 23.76 39.01
N ALA A 129 -8.49 23.69 37.91
CA ALA A 129 -7.12 24.21 37.82
C ALA A 129 -7.08 25.75 37.88
N LEU A 130 -8.10 26.43 37.35
CA LEU A 130 -8.25 27.88 37.40
C LEU A 130 -9.01 28.38 38.64
N PHE A 131 -9.35 27.50 39.58
CA PHE A 131 -10.07 27.89 40.78
C PHE A 131 -9.13 28.61 41.77
N ASP A 132 -9.36 29.90 42.00
CA ASP A 132 -8.70 30.66 43.06
C ASP A 132 -9.59 30.74 44.32
N ALA A 133 -9.10 30.16 45.42
CA ALA A 133 -9.79 30.13 46.69
C ALA A 133 -9.90 31.53 47.35
N GLN A 134 -8.97 32.44 47.07
CA GLN A 134 -9.02 33.81 47.63
C GLN A 134 -10.16 34.60 47.01
N GLU A 135 -10.26 34.59 45.68
CA GLU A 135 -11.31 35.29 44.93
C GLU A 135 -12.71 34.73 45.25
N TYR A 136 -12.82 33.42 45.50
CA TYR A 136 -14.08 32.79 45.88
C TYR A 136 -14.51 33.12 47.33
N GLY A 137 -13.55 33.21 48.25
CA GLY A 137 -13.79 33.61 49.64
C GLY A 137 -14.28 35.05 49.76
N ASP A 138 -13.70 35.97 48.97
CA ASP A 138 -14.05 37.39 49.00
C ASP A 138 -15.43 37.67 48.38
N LYS A 139 -15.81 36.94 47.31
CA LYS A 139 -17.16 36.99 46.73
C LYS A 139 -18.26 36.49 47.67
N LYS A 140 -17.94 35.62 48.62
CA LYS A 140 -18.90 35.16 49.65
C LYS A 140 -19.11 36.17 50.76
N LYS A 141 -18.08 36.95 51.10
CA LYS A 141 -18.16 37.99 52.14
C LYS A 141 -18.93 39.22 51.68
N THR A 142 -18.86 39.57 50.40
CA THR A 142 -19.61 40.70 49.81
C THR A 142 -21.10 40.42 49.57
N LYS A 143 -21.53 39.16 49.65
CA LYS A 143 -22.93 38.73 49.48
C LYS A 143 -23.67 38.49 50.80
N LYS A 144 -23.04 38.77 51.95
CA LYS A 144 -23.61 38.60 53.28
C LYS A 144 -23.75 39.97 53.94
#